data_AF-A0A7J7K5W1-F1
#
_entry.id   AF-A0A7J7K5W1-F1
#
_cell.length_a   1.000
_cell.length_b   1.000
_cell.length_c   1.000
_cell.angle_alpha   90.00
_cell.angle_beta   90.00
_cell.angle_gamma   90.00
#
_symmetry.space_group_name_H-M   'P 1'
#
loop_
_entity.id
_entity.type
_entity.pdbx_description
1 polymer ?
#
loop_
_entity_poly.entity_id
_entity_poly.type
_entity_poly.pdbx_seq_one_letter_code
_entity_poly.pdbx_strand_id
1 'polypeptide(L)'
;MLSLANNYRHFRFTSICQRPYWHLPIVSFIFRAAYILQDKYLSQLKMSDTQELIPVEKRYDDADLSADYVKSRIKYPKFVLEVVLHYLEESLGKSLKYSLAVDAGCGPGLMSTVLLAPYFDKVLGVDISESQIEQATLNNKHSNIEYR
;
A
#
# COMPACT_ATOMS: atom_id res chain seq x y z
N MET A 1 -8.94 20.29 18.93
CA MET A 1 -7.64 19.87 18.36
C MET A 1 -6.67 19.64 19.51
N LEU A 2 -5.99 18.52 19.72
CA LEU A 2 -6.03 17.18 19.14
C LEU A 2 -5.37 16.30 20.22
N SER A 3 -6.13 15.35 20.75
CA SER A 3 -5.61 14.22 21.50
C SER A 3 -5.10 13.22 20.48
N LEU A 4 -3.79 13.04 20.36
CA LEU A 4 -3.15 11.88 19.71
C LEU A 4 -1.67 11.72 20.15
N ALA A 5 -1.31 12.20 21.35
CA ALA A 5 0.05 12.11 21.89
C ALA A 5 0.42 10.75 22.50
N ASN A 6 -0.36 9.67 22.27
CA ASN A 6 -0.35 8.51 23.17
C ASN A 6 0.08 7.15 22.59
N ASN A 7 0.64 7.06 21.38
CA ASN A 7 0.97 5.74 20.81
C ASN A 7 2.44 5.43 20.51
N TYR A 8 3.40 6.29 20.83
CA TYR A 8 4.81 5.87 20.90
C TYR A 8 5.17 5.43 22.32
N ARG A 9 4.57 4.30 22.73
CA ARG A 9 5.00 3.52 23.88
C ARG A 9 6.47 3.15 23.71
N HIS A 10 7.30 3.74 24.57
CA HIS A 10 8.28 3.02 25.38
C HIS A 10 9.21 2.04 24.62
N PHE A 11 10.24 2.57 23.96
CA PHE A 11 11.54 1.88 23.96
C PHE A 11 12.31 2.34 25.20
N ARG A 12 12.03 1.71 26.35
CA ARG A 12 12.81 1.93 27.58
C ARG A 12 14.24 1.43 27.34
N PHE A 13 15.18 2.37 27.29
CA PHE A 13 16.62 2.13 27.18
C PHE A 13 17.25 1.50 28.44
N THR A 14 16.46 0.85 29.32
CA THR A 14 16.97 0.22 30.54
C THR A 14 17.56 -1.17 30.31
N SER A 15 17.39 -1.75 29.12
CA SER A 15 17.81 -3.15 28.84
C SER A 15 19.20 -3.27 28.20
N ILE A 16 19.90 -2.17 27.91
CA ILE A 16 21.27 -2.18 27.36
C ILE A 16 22.34 -2.01 28.48
N CYS A 17 21.91 -1.79 29.72
CA CYS A 17 22.77 -1.56 30.90
C CYS A 17 23.27 -2.83 31.61
N GLN A 18 23.66 -3.89 30.89
CA GLN A 18 24.23 -5.11 31.51
C GLN A 18 25.54 -5.60 30.85
N ARG A 19 26.33 -4.73 30.21
CA ARG A 19 27.67 -5.10 29.73
C ARG A 19 28.77 -4.30 30.44
N PRO A 20 29.89 -4.93 30.86
CA PRO A 20 30.77 -4.40 31.92
C PRO A 20 31.78 -3.33 31.47
N TYR A 21 31.55 -2.58 30.38
CA TYR A 21 32.58 -1.69 29.81
C TYR A 21 32.19 -0.20 29.73
N TRP A 22 31.13 0.23 30.42
CA TRP A 22 30.60 1.61 30.33
C TRP A 22 31.31 2.67 31.19
N HIS A 23 32.37 2.32 31.93
CA HIS A 23 33.10 3.26 32.80
C HIS A 23 34.39 3.80 32.19
N LEU A 24 34.73 3.44 30.95
CA LEU A 24 35.85 4.09 30.25
C LEU A 24 35.37 5.46 29.73
N PRO A 25 35.92 6.59 30.22
CA PRO A 25 35.45 7.93 29.86
C PRO A 25 35.53 8.20 28.35
N ILE A 26 36.46 7.52 27.67
CA ILE A 26 36.64 7.59 26.21
C ILE A 26 35.42 7.01 25.46
N VAL A 27 34.87 5.88 25.92
CA VAL A 27 33.72 5.23 25.26
C VAL A 27 32.47 6.10 25.42
N SER A 28 32.23 6.65 26.61
CA SER A 28 31.13 7.59 26.87
C SER A 28 31.22 8.85 26.00
N PHE A 29 32.43 9.40 25.82
CA PHE A 29 32.65 10.58 24.98
C PHE A 29 32.37 10.29 23.50
N ILE A 30 32.80 9.13 22.99
CA ILE A 30 32.55 8.73 21.59
C ILE A 30 31.05 8.59 21.32
N PHE A 31 30.30 7.92 22.19
CA PHE A 31 28.84 7.78 22.00
C PHE A 31 28.12 9.12 22.09
N ARG A 32 28.55 10.02 23.00
CA ARG A 32 27.94 11.34 23.15
C ARG A 32 28.27 12.25 21.97
N ALA A 33 29.49 12.18 21.45
CA ALA A 33 29.90 12.87 20.23
C ALA A 33 29.15 12.34 19.01
N ALA A 34 29.01 11.01 18.87
CA ALA A 34 28.23 10.40 17.80
C ALA A 34 26.76 10.82 17.85
N TYR A 35 26.17 10.88 19.04
CA TYR A 35 24.79 11.34 19.23
C TYR A 35 24.63 12.82 18.85
N ILE A 36 25.53 13.69 19.31
CA ILE A 36 25.51 15.12 18.96
C ILE A 36 25.76 15.33 17.46
N LEU A 37 26.64 14.54 16.84
CA LEU A 37 26.88 14.58 15.39
C LEU A 37 25.67 14.08 14.61
N GLN A 38 24.98 13.04 15.09
CA GLN A 38 23.75 12.54 14.50
C GLN A 38 22.62 13.57 14.60
N ASP A 39 22.45 14.21 15.76
CA ASP A 39 21.45 15.26 15.97
C ASP A 39 21.75 16.51 15.11
N LYS A 40 23.03 16.87 14.97
CA LYS A 40 23.47 17.97 14.10
C LYS A 40 23.32 17.63 12.61
N TYR A 41 23.52 16.38 12.21
CA TYR A 41 23.29 15.91 10.84
C TYR A 41 21.80 15.85 10.51
N LEU A 42 20.97 15.35 11.44
CA LEU A 42 19.52 15.30 11.31
C LEU A 42 18.88 16.69 11.28
N SER A 43 19.42 17.66 12.02
CA SER A 43 18.94 19.06 11.98
C SER A 43 19.40 19.83 10.73
N GLN A 44 20.45 19.37 10.04
CA GLN A 44 20.89 19.93 8.75
C GLN A 44 20.15 19.32 7.55
N LEU A 45 19.53 18.15 7.72
CA LEU A 45 18.52 17.65 6.81
C LEU A 45 17.29 18.56 6.93
N LYS A 46 17.33 19.71 6.25
CA LYS A 46 16.11 20.38 5.84
C LYS A 46 15.30 19.32 5.10
N MET A 47 14.09 19.04 5.57
CA MET A 47 13.06 18.37 4.80
C MET A 47 12.66 19.29 3.64
N SER A 48 13.59 19.55 2.71
CA SER A 48 13.27 20.02 1.39
C SER A 48 12.62 18.85 0.69
N ASP A 49 11.36 19.04 0.30
CA ASP A 49 10.44 18.06 -0.28
C ASP A 49 9.46 17.42 0.72
N THR A 50 8.89 18.20 1.64
CA THR A 50 7.44 18.03 1.86
C THR A 50 6.73 18.59 0.63
N GLN A 51 6.66 17.78 -0.42
CA GLN A 51 5.56 17.90 -1.36
C GLN A 51 4.30 17.92 -0.50
N GLU A 52 3.53 19.02 -0.61
CA GLU A 52 2.34 19.27 0.20
C GLU A 52 1.55 17.98 0.30
N LEU A 53 1.53 17.36 1.49
CA LEU A 53 1.03 16.00 1.65
C LEU A 53 -0.44 16.04 1.28
N ILE A 54 -0.76 15.47 0.12
CA ILE A 54 -2.14 15.32 -0.33
C ILE A 54 -2.90 14.66 0.82
N PRO A 55 -3.99 15.28 1.31
CA PRO A 55 -4.80 14.71 2.37
C PRO A 55 -5.09 13.25 2.03
N VAL A 56 -4.94 12.34 3.00
CA VAL A 56 -5.06 10.89 2.77
C VAL A 56 -6.37 10.55 2.05
N GLU A 57 -7.40 11.32 2.35
CA GLU A 57 -8.75 11.27 1.77
C GLU A 57 -8.78 11.51 0.25
N LYS A 58 -7.87 12.34 -0.29
CA LYS A 58 -7.84 12.73 -1.71
C LYS A 58 -6.71 12.08 -2.50
N ARG A 59 -5.93 11.18 -1.88
CA ARG A 59 -4.75 10.57 -2.50
C ARG A 59 -5.06 9.84 -3.82
N TYR A 60 -6.28 9.34 -3.97
CA TYR A 60 -6.70 8.54 -5.10
C TYR A 60 -7.70 9.24 -6.02
N ASP A 61 -8.12 10.46 -5.70
CA ASP A 61 -9.11 11.23 -6.47
C ASP A 61 -8.47 12.04 -7.60
N ASP A 62 -7.15 12.21 -7.57
CA ASP A 62 -6.41 12.91 -8.62
C ASP A 62 -6.21 12.02 -9.86
N ALA A 63 -6.66 12.51 -11.01
CA ALA A 63 -6.61 11.80 -12.28
C ALA A 63 -5.17 11.57 -12.78
N ASP A 64 -4.24 12.50 -12.54
CA ASP A 64 -2.84 12.35 -12.95
C ASP A 64 -2.15 11.30 -12.10
N LEU A 65 -2.43 11.27 -10.79
CA LEU A 65 -1.96 10.22 -9.89
C LEU A 65 -2.52 8.85 -10.25
N SER A 66 -3.79 8.78 -10.68
CA SER A 66 -4.38 7.54 -11.21
C SER A 66 -3.61 7.07 -12.45
N ALA A 67 -3.38 7.96 -13.42
CA ALA A 67 -2.68 7.63 -14.66
C ALA A 67 -1.21 7.20 -14.43
N ASP A 68 -0.52 7.78 -13.46
CA ASP A 68 0.85 7.37 -13.10
C ASP A 68 0.89 6.08 -12.28
N TYR A 69 -0.13 5.84 -11.45
CA TYR A 69 -0.32 4.56 -10.78
C TYR A 69 -0.46 3.43 -11.80
N VAL A 70 -1.28 3.63 -12.84
CA VAL A 70 -1.43 2.69 -13.95
C VAL A 70 -0.08 2.28 -14.57
N LYS A 71 0.80 3.25 -14.83
CA LYS A 71 2.09 3.01 -15.50
C LYS A 71 3.09 2.28 -14.60
N SER A 72 3.08 2.58 -13.31
CA SER A 72 4.06 2.06 -12.34
C SER A 72 3.64 0.76 -11.66
N ARG A 73 2.37 0.37 -11.76
CA ARG A 73 1.83 -0.79 -11.05
C ARG A 73 2.35 -2.11 -11.61
N ILE A 74 3.03 -2.88 -10.74
CA ILE A 74 3.45 -4.25 -11.04
C ILE A 74 2.22 -5.15 -11.15
N LYS A 75 2.19 -5.99 -12.20
CA LYS A 75 1.10 -6.92 -12.45
C LYS A 75 1.15 -8.11 -11.51
N TYR A 76 -0.01 -8.63 -11.13
CA TYR A 76 -0.05 -9.89 -10.39
C TYR A 76 0.50 -11.03 -11.25
N PRO A 77 1.37 -11.88 -10.69
CA PRO A 77 1.80 -13.09 -11.37
C PRO A 77 0.63 -14.09 -11.44
N LYS A 78 0.60 -14.89 -12.51
CA LYS A 78 -0.51 -15.82 -12.79
C LYS A 78 -0.82 -16.80 -11.65
N PHE A 79 0.19 -17.24 -10.91
CA PHE A 79 0.00 -18.20 -9.81
C PHE A 79 -0.94 -17.68 -8.72
N VAL A 80 -1.03 -16.36 -8.51
CA VAL A 80 -1.95 -15.79 -7.51
C VAL A 80 -3.39 -16.07 -7.91
N LEU A 81 -3.71 -15.93 -9.19
CA LEU A 81 -5.03 -16.26 -9.72
C LEU A 81 -5.31 -17.76 -9.64
N GLU A 82 -4.32 -18.60 -9.92
CA GLU A 82 -4.45 -20.06 -9.81
C GLU A 82 -4.78 -20.51 -8.38
N VAL A 83 -4.15 -19.90 -7.37
CA VAL A 83 -4.47 -20.17 -5.96
C VAL A 83 -5.92 -19.80 -5.63
N VAL A 84 -6.40 -18.64 -6.11
CA VAL A 84 -7.79 -18.23 -5.91
C VAL A 84 -8.77 -19.18 -6.60
N LEU A 85 -8.50 -19.55 -7.86
CA LEU A 85 -9.34 -20.47 -8.61
C LEU A 85 -9.38 -21.86 -7.97
N HIS A 86 -8.25 -22.36 -7.49
CA HIS A 86 -8.18 -23.63 -6.77
C HIS A 86 -9.03 -23.62 -5.51
N TYR A 87 -8.93 -22.56 -4.71
CA TYR A 87 -9.77 -22.38 -3.52
C TYR A 87 -11.27 -22.36 -3.85
N LEU A 88 -11.66 -21.70 -4.95
CA LEU A 88 -13.04 -21.68 -5.42
C LEU A 88 -13.51 -23.07 -5.88
N GLU A 89 -12.67 -23.82 -6.59
CA GLU A 89 -12.99 -25.19 -7.00
C GLU A 89 -13.21 -26.10 -5.79
N GLU A 90 -12.41 -25.97 -4.73
CA GLU A 90 -12.58 -26.71 -3.48
C GLU A 90 -13.85 -26.30 -2.72
N SER A 91 -14.17 -25.00 -2.71
CA SER A 91 -15.26 -24.44 -1.90
C SER A 91 -16.64 -24.57 -2.57
N LEU A 92 -16.69 -24.42 -3.89
CA LEU A 92 -17.94 -24.33 -4.66
C LEU A 92 -18.09 -25.46 -5.68
N GLY A 93 -17.07 -26.30 -5.83
CA GLY A 93 -16.98 -27.29 -6.89
C GLY A 93 -16.41 -26.69 -8.18
N LYS A 94 -15.88 -27.59 -9.02
CA LYS A 94 -15.29 -27.21 -10.31
C LYS A 94 -16.35 -26.66 -11.25
N SER A 95 -16.14 -25.43 -11.74
CA SER A 95 -16.98 -24.81 -12.76
C SER A 95 -16.16 -24.28 -13.92
N LEU A 96 -16.77 -24.23 -15.12
CA LEU A 96 -16.19 -23.56 -16.28
C LEU A 96 -16.20 -22.03 -16.11
N LYS A 97 -17.25 -21.50 -15.46
CA LYS A 97 -17.38 -20.10 -15.05
C LYS A 97 -18.18 -19.98 -13.75
N TYR A 98 -17.76 -19.07 -12.89
CA TYR A 98 -18.51 -18.67 -11.71
C TYR A 98 -19.45 -17.50 -12.05
N SER A 99 -20.54 -17.33 -11.29
CA SER A 99 -21.59 -16.38 -11.66
C SER A 99 -21.16 -14.90 -11.56
N LEU A 100 -20.55 -14.51 -10.45
CA LEU A 100 -20.18 -13.13 -10.17
C LEU A 100 -18.88 -13.04 -9.37
N ALA A 101 -17.97 -12.18 -9.81
CA ALA A 101 -16.83 -11.71 -9.02
C ALA A 101 -17.01 -10.24 -8.67
N VAL A 102 -16.66 -9.87 -7.45
CA VAL A 102 -16.60 -8.47 -7.01
C VAL A 102 -15.16 -8.15 -6.59
N ASP A 103 -14.59 -7.13 -7.22
CA ASP A 103 -13.25 -6.63 -6.94
C ASP A 103 -13.35 -5.29 -6.21
N ALA A 104 -13.15 -5.32 -4.89
CA ALA A 104 -13.29 -4.16 -4.03
C ALA A 104 -11.97 -3.37 -3.93
N GLY A 105 -12.04 -2.05 -4.13
CA GLY A 105 -10.85 -1.21 -4.30
C GLY A 105 -10.16 -1.50 -5.63
N CYS A 106 -10.92 -1.64 -6.71
CA CYS A 106 -10.39 -2.08 -8.01
C CYS A 106 -9.44 -1.05 -8.65
N GLY A 107 -9.41 0.19 -8.15
CA GLY A 107 -8.65 1.29 -8.71
C GLY A 107 -8.99 1.49 -10.19
N PRO A 108 -8.00 1.72 -11.07
CA PRO A 108 -8.23 1.96 -12.49
C PRO A 108 -8.57 0.67 -13.27
N GLY A 109 -8.95 -0.41 -12.58
CA GLY A 109 -9.52 -1.62 -13.17
C GLY A 109 -8.57 -2.50 -13.99
N LEU A 110 -7.29 -2.13 -14.13
CA LEU A 110 -6.40 -2.72 -15.12
C LEU A 110 -5.89 -4.13 -14.77
N MET A 111 -5.84 -4.51 -13.50
CA MET A 111 -5.09 -5.69 -13.05
C MET A 111 -5.97 -6.81 -12.52
N SER A 112 -6.53 -6.64 -11.32
CA SER A 112 -7.31 -7.68 -10.64
C SER A 112 -8.61 -7.98 -11.38
N THR A 113 -9.37 -6.94 -11.76
CA THR A 113 -10.69 -7.08 -12.37
C THR A 113 -10.63 -7.80 -13.74
N VAL A 114 -9.69 -7.39 -14.59
CA VAL A 114 -9.51 -7.98 -15.93
C VAL A 114 -9.09 -9.45 -15.88
N LEU A 115 -8.24 -9.82 -14.90
CA LEU A 115 -7.80 -11.21 -14.74
C LEU A 115 -8.94 -12.17 -14.38
N LEU A 116 -10.01 -11.67 -13.78
CA LEU A 116 -11.18 -12.47 -13.41
C LEU A 116 -12.13 -12.68 -14.60
N ALA A 117 -12.12 -11.80 -15.60
CA ALA A 117 -13.08 -11.82 -16.69
C ALA A 117 -13.24 -13.16 -17.45
N PRO A 118 -12.18 -13.98 -17.67
CA PRO A 118 -12.33 -15.28 -18.32
C PRO A 118 -13.06 -16.32 -17.46
N TYR A 119 -13.03 -16.19 -16.13
CA TYR A 119 -13.48 -17.21 -15.18
C TYR A 119 -14.85 -16.92 -14.59
N PHE A 120 -15.42 -15.76 -14.88
CA PHE A 120 -16.70 -15.32 -14.34
C PHE A 120 -17.65 -14.87 -15.45
N ASP A 121 -18.96 -15.07 -15.24
CA ASP A 121 -20.00 -14.58 -16.14
C ASP A 121 -20.13 -13.06 -16.05
N LYS A 122 -19.94 -12.51 -14.85
CA LYS A 122 -19.89 -11.07 -14.59
C LYS A 122 -18.78 -10.74 -13.59
N VAL A 123 -18.08 -9.64 -13.82
CA VAL A 123 -17.14 -9.06 -12.86
C VAL A 123 -17.57 -7.62 -12.57
N LEU A 124 -17.62 -7.26 -11.29
CA LEU A 124 -17.93 -5.92 -10.83
C LEU A 124 -16.72 -5.36 -10.09
N GLY A 125 -16.04 -4.37 -10.67
CA GLY A 125 -15.06 -3.56 -9.96
C GLY A 125 -15.75 -2.45 -9.19
N VAL A 126 -15.37 -2.26 -7.92
CA VAL A 126 -15.90 -1.18 -7.08
C VAL A 126 -14.74 -0.39 -6.49
N ASP A 127 -14.77 0.93 -6.61
CA ASP A 127 -13.80 1.83 -5.98
C ASP A 127 -14.50 3.08 -5.43
N ILE A 128 -13.92 3.70 -4.41
CA ILE A 128 -14.49 4.93 -3.83
C ILE A 128 -14.12 6.17 -4.67
N SER A 129 -13.01 6.11 -5.42
CA SER A 129 -12.55 7.23 -6.23
C SER A 129 -13.21 7.23 -7.61
N GLU A 130 -13.95 8.31 -7.89
CA GLU A 130 -14.58 8.52 -9.19
C GLU A 130 -13.55 8.58 -10.32
N SER A 131 -12.37 9.19 -10.10
CA SER A 131 -11.34 9.28 -11.15
C SER A 131 -10.73 7.91 -11.47
N GLN A 132 -10.65 7.00 -10.50
CA GLN A 132 -10.25 5.61 -10.75
C GLN A 132 -11.30 4.88 -11.58
N ILE A 133 -12.58 5.04 -11.25
CA ILE A 133 -13.69 4.41 -11.99
C ILE A 133 -13.80 4.94 -13.43
N GLU A 134 -13.60 6.24 -13.64
CA GLU A 134 -13.55 6.82 -14.98
C GLU A 134 -12.42 6.21 -15.81
N GLN A 135 -11.21 6.13 -15.25
CA GLN A 135 -10.06 5.50 -15.92
C GLN A 135 -10.30 4.01 -16.19
N ALA A 136 -10.89 3.29 -15.23
CA ALA A 136 -11.25 1.88 -15.39
C ALA A 136 -12.26 1.67 -16.54
N THR A 137 -13.29 2.51 -16.57
CA THR A 137 -14.36 2.46 -17.58
C THR A 137 -13.81 2.78 -18.97
N LEU A 138 -12.98 3.83 -19.10
CA LEU A 138 -12.35 4.20 -20.37
C LEU A 138 -11.46 3.10 -20.93
N ASN A 139 -10.76 2.37 -20.06
CA ASN A 139 -9.85 1.29 -20.44
C ASN A 139 -10.53 -0.09 -20.54
N ASN A 140 -11.83 -0.18 -20.24
CA ASN A 140 -12.54 -1.45 -20.25
C ASN A 140 -12.68 -1.99 -21.67
N LYS A 141 -12.20 -3.22 -21.89
CA LYS A 141 -12.30 -3.94 -23.17
C LYS A 141 -13.19 -5.18 -23.08
N HIS A 142 -13.75 -5.44 -21.90
CA HIS A 142 -14.49 -6.67 -21.60
C HIS A 142 -15.95 -6.35 -21.39
N SER A 143 -16.82 -6.99 -22.17
CA SER A 143 -18.28 -6.79 -22.09
C SER A 143 -18.90 -7.33 -20.79
N ASN A 144 -18.19 -8.20 -20.08
CA ASN A 144 -18.64 -8.80 -18.83
C ASN A 144 -18.07 -8.11 -17.57
N ILE A 145 -17.43 -6.94 -17.73
CA ILE A 145 -16.94 -6.15 -16.61
C ILE A 145 -17.74 -4.85 -16.49
N GLU A 146 -18.21 -4.54 -15.28
CA GLU A 146 -18.78 -3.25 -14.90
C GLU A 146 -17.90 -2.60 -13.81
N TYR A 147 -17.82 -1.27 -13.80
CA TYR A 147 -17.13 -0.49 -12.76
C TYR A 147 -18.11 0.45 -12.07
N ARG A 148 -18.00 0.61 -10.75
CA ARG A 148 -18.89 1.44 -9.92
C ARG A 148 -18.15 2.14 -8.79
#